data_AF-A0A067NRH7-F1
#
_entry.id   AF-A0A067NRH7-F1
#
_cell.length_a   1.000
_cell.length_b   1.000
_cell.length_c   1.000
_cell.angle_alpha   90.00
_cell.angle_beta   90.00
_cell.angle_gamma   90.00
#
_symmetry.space_group_name_H-M   'P 1'
#
loop_
_entity.id
_entity.type
_entity.pdbx_description
1 polymer ?
#
loop_
_entity_poly.entity_id
_entity_poly.type
_entity_poly.pdbx_seq_one_letter_code
_entity_poly.pdbx_strand_id
1 'polypeptide(L)'
;SFSCSICLDDHPEDDVALIPSCEHSFCRDCLRSYITNKVSEHRYPVFCPVCITIADQQSPGIIDETVIEGIWIPEKEYRIFEEMQLSSLSILLHCRQCEQTMNVARDEYQENKVVICPLPTCTYRWCTACQQPVPLGGPDHACDTSTSTNLDNMVRENGWKFCPGKY
;
A
#
# COMPACT_ATOMS: atom_id res chain seq x y z
N SER A 1 24.50 -3.23 27.44
CA SER A 1 23.15 -2.66 27.64
C SER A 1 22.88 -1.70 26.49
N PHE A 2 21.62 -1.50 26.13
CA PHE A 2 21.23 -0.59 25.06
C PHE A 2 20.09 0.32 25.52
N SER A 3 19.96 1.49 24.90
CA SER A 3 18.88 2.44 25.19
C SER A 3 17.79 2.34 24.13
N CYS A 4 16.55 2.14 24.54
CA CYS A 4 15.41 2.03 23.62
C CYS A 4 14.92 3.41 23.17
N SER A 5 14.78 3.63 21.87
CA SER A 5 14.31 4.92 21.32
C SER A 5 12.83 5.23 21.56
N ILE A 6 12.05 4.32 22.16
CA ILE A 6 10.62 4.52 22.47
C ILE A 6 10.41 4.89 23.94
N CYS A 7 10.84 4.03 24.88
CA CYS A 7 10.71 4.32 26.31
C CYS A 7 11.84 5.19 26.87
N LEU A 8 12.96 5.31 26.16
CA LEU A 8 14.18 6.03 26.57
C LEU A 8 14.90 5.40 27.79
N ASP A 9 14.56 4.16 28.13
CA ASP A 9 15.18 3.38 29.21
C ASP A 9 16.30 2.47 28.69
N ASP A 10 17.20 2.06 29.60
CA ASP A 10 18.26 1.10 29.34
C ASP A 10 17.80 -0.34 29.62
N HIS A 11 18.03 -1.23 28.64
CA HIS A 11 17.65 -2.63 28.68
C HIS A 11 18.87 -3.56 28.46
N PRO A 12 18.79 -4.84 28.90
CA PRO A 12 19.77 -5.87 28.55
C PRO A 12 19.83 -6.08 27.03
N GLU A 13 21.00 -6.46 26.50
CA GLU A 13 21.16 -6.72 25.05
C GLU A 13 20.29 -7.89 24.57
N ASP A 14 19.97 -8.84 25.45
CA ASP A 14 19.07 -9.96 25.14
C ASP A 14 17.61 -9.53 24.92
N ASP A 15 17.24 -8.33 25.39
CA ASP A 15 15.90 -7.74 25.25
C ASP A 15 15.79 -6.82 24.02
N VAL A 16 16.79 -6.83 23.14
CA VAL A 16 16.75 -6.08 21.88
C VAL A 16 15.85 -6.79 20.87
N ALA A 17 14.96 -6.03 20.26
CA ALA A 17 14.26 -6.36 19.04
C ALA A 17 14.77 -5.45 17.90
N LEU A 18 15.37 -6.06 16.88
CA LEU A 18 15.95 -5.39 15.72
C LEU A 18 14.99 -5.50 14.52
N ILE A 19 14.83 -4.42 13.77
CA ILE A 19 14.14 -4.45 12.47
C ILE A 19 15.21 -4.62 11.35
N PRO A 20 15.28 -5.77 10.66
CA PRO A 20 16.36 -6.06 9.71
C PRO A 20 16.47 -5.08 8.54
N SER A 21 15.35 -4.49 8.12
CA SER A 21 15.30 -3.59 6.96
C SER A 21 15.85 -2.18 7.21
N CYS A 22 15.97 -1.75 8.47
CA CYS A 22 16.45 -0.41 8.81
C CYS A 22 17.39 -0.34 10.03
N GLU A 23 17.73 -1.49 10.61
CA GLU A 23 18.65 -1.66 11.74
C GLU A 23 18.25 -0.90 13.04
N HIS A 24 17.05 -0.32 13.09
CA HIS A 24 16.54 0.29 14.30
C HIS A 24 16.21 -0.77 15.35
N SER A 25 16.64 -0.50 16.58
CA SER A 25 16.53 -1.40 17.72
C SER A 25 15.62 -0.83 18.80
N PHE A 26 14.83 -1.71 19.42
CA PHE A 26 13.86 -1.38 20.46
C PHE A 26 13.88 -2.42 21.57
N CYS A 27 13.38 -2.11 22.76
CA CYS A 27 13.05 -3.17 23.70
C CYS A 27 11.84 -3.96 23.20
N ARG A 28 11.79 -5.26 23.51
CA ARG A 28 10.74 -6.16 23.02
C ARG A 28 9.35 -5.67 23.40
N ASP A 29 9.18 -5.14 24.61
CA ASP A 29 7.88 -4.68 25.11
C ASP A 29 7.35 -3.46 24.35
N CYS A 30 8.21 -2.47 24.05
CA CYS A 30 7.81 -1.30 23.27
C CYS A 30 7.44 -1.68 21.84
N LEU A 31 8.25 -2.53 21.18
CA LEU A 31 7.96 -2.93 19.82
C LEU A 31 6.72 -3.84 19.75
N ARG A 32 6.53 -4.76 20.71
CA ARG A 32 5.31 -5.57 20.84
C ARG A 32 4.08 -4.69 20.96
N SER A 33 4.11 -3.72 21.87
CA SER A 33 2.99 -2.82 22.11
C SER A 33 2.66 -1.97 20.89
N TYR A 34 3.70 -1.48 20.20
CA TYR A 34 3.54 -0.72 18.96
C TYR A 34 2.87 -1.55 17.87
N ILE A 35 3.39 -2.76 17.59
CA ILE A 35 2.84 -3.66 16.56
C ILE A 35 1.39 -4.02 16.88
N THR A 36 1.12 -4.46 18.11
CA THR A 36 -0.23 -4.84 18.59
C THR A 36 -1.22 -3.70 18.35
N ASN A 37 -0.82 -2.46 18.65
CA ASN A 37 -1.64 -1.27 18.41
C ASN A 37 -1.88 -1.05 16.90
N LYS A 38 -0.83 -1.04 16.07
CA LYS A 38 -0.96 -0.82 14.62
C LYS A 38 -1.82 -1.87 13.93
N VAL A 39 -1.68 -3.11 14.35
CA VAL A 39 -2.51 -4.24 13.89
C VAL A 39 -3.96 -4.06 14.32
N SER A 40 -4.21 -3.68 15.56
CA SER A 40 -5.58 -3.39 16.05
C SER A 40 -6.22 -2.21 15.29
N GLU A 41 -5.43 -1.22 14.89
CA GLU A 41 -5.85 -0.11 14.04
C GLU A 41 -6.02 -0.48 12.55
N HIS A 42 -5.80 -1.74 12.16
CA HIS A 42 -5.82 -2.24 10.78
C HIS A 42 -4.90 -1.44 9.83
N ARG A 43 -3.74 -1.00 10.35
CA ARG A 43 -2.74 -0.26 9.55
C ARG A 43 -1.70 -1.23 9.00
N TYR A 44 -1.78 -1.47 7.70
CA TYR A 44 -0.82 -2.28 6.95
C TYR A 44 -0.30 -1.53 5.72
N PRO A 45 1.00 -1.64 5.38
CA PRO A 45 2.05 -2.34 6.12
C PRO A 45 2.40 -1.64 7.45
N VAL A 46 2.87 -2.41 8.43
CA VAL A 46 3.36 -1.86 9.70
C VAL A 46 4.80 -1.40 9.50
N PHE A 47 5.05 -0.09 9.64
CA PHE A 47 6.38 0.49 9.45
C PHE A 47 7.14 0.64 10.77
N CYS A 48 8.47 0.80 10.67
CA CYS A 48 9.34 1.09 11.80
C CYS A 48 8.90 2.39 12.51
N PRO A 49 8.76 2.38 13.85
CA PRO A 49 8.35 3.55 14.64
C PRO A 49 9.22 4.79 14.45
N VAL A 50 10.52 4.60 14.20
CA VAL A 50 11.47 5.69 14.02
C VAL A 50 11.48 6.18 12.58
N CYS A 51 11.51 5.27 11.60
CA CYS A 51 11.59 5.65 10.20
C CYS A 51 10.43 6.56 9.76
N ILE A 52 9.22 6.29 10.25
CA ILE A 52 8.03 7.09 9.90
C ILE A 52 8.06 8.52 10.44
N THR A 53 8.96 8.83 11.38
CA THR A 53 9.12 10.18 11.95
C THR A 53 10.05 11.07 11.12
N ILE A 54 10.76 10.49 10.15
CA ILE A 54 11.73 11.19 9.31
C ILE A 54 11.05 11.57 7.99
N ALA A 55 10.85 12.86 7.76
CA ALA A 55 10.04 13.39 6.66
C ALA A 55 10.55 13.04 5.24
N ASP A 56 11.81 12.63 5.10
CA ASP A 56 12.46 12.36 3.80
C ASP A 56 12.98 10.92 3.63
N GLN A 57 12.57 9.99 4.50
CA GLN A 57 12.99 8.60 4.36
C GLN A 57 12.25 7.90 3.21
N GLN A 58 12.94 7.71 2.08
CA GLN A 58 12.37 7.09 0.87
C GLN A 58 11.97 5.62 1.06
N SER A 59 12.58 4.93 2.02
CA SER A 59 12.31 3.52 2.34
C SER A 59 12.27 3.31 3.85
N PRO A 60 11.12 3.54 4.51
CA PRO A 60 10.97 3.20 5.91
C PRO A 60 11.07 1.68 6.10
N GLY A 61 11.72 1.24 7.17
CA GLY A 61 11.76 -0.18 7.52
C GLY A 61 10.35 -0.73 7.71
N ILE A 62 10.12 -1.97 7.30
CA ILE A 62 8.84 -2.67 7.43
C ILE A 62 9.00 -3.75 8.51
N ILE A 63 7.96 -3.89 9.34
CA ILE A 63 7.81 -5.02 10.25
C ILE A 63 7.29 -6.20 9.43
N ASP A 64 8.19 -7.12 9.10
CA ASP A 64 7.88 -8.34 8.38
C ASP A 64 7.58 -9.52 9.33
N GLU A 65 7.31 -10.69 8.76
CA GLU A 65 7.01 -11.92 9.49
C GLU A 65 8.09 -12.27 10.52
N THR A 66 9.36 -12.05 10.15
CA THR A 66 10.50 -12.43 11.01
C THR A 66 10.52 -11.61 12.31
N VAL A 67 10.13 -10.34 12.23
CA VAL A 67 10.03 -9.45 13.40
C VAL A 67 8.83 -9.85 14.27
N ILE A 68 7.70 -10.23 13.65
CA ILE A 68 6.49 -10.66 14.36
C ILE A 68 6.74 -11.93 15.17
N GLU A 69 7.32 -12.95 14.53
CA GLU A 69 7.67 -14.23 15.17
C GLU A 69 8.66 -14.05 16.33
N GLY A 70 9.62 -13.13 16.20
CA GLY A 70 10.63 -12.87 17.24
C GLY A 70 10.08 -12.15 18.49
N ILE A 71 9.01 -11.38 18.35
CA ILE A 71 8.47 -10.53 19.42
C ILE A 71 7.36 -11.21 20.23
N TRP A 72 6.74 -12.25 19.65
CA TRP A 72 5.61 -12.97 20.25
C TRP A 72 4.46 -12.02 20.60
N ILE A 73 3.82 -11.44 19.58
CA ILE A 73 2.55 -10.70 19.76
C ILE A 73 1.42 -11.68 20.14
N PRO A 74 0.31 -11.21 20.75
CA PRO A 74 -0.77 -12.11 21.09
C PRO A 74 -1.43 -12.71 19.85
N GLU A 75 -1.90 -13.96 19.97
CA GLU A 75 -2.47 -14.76 18.87
C GLU A 75 -3.59 -14.05 18.10
N LYS A 76 -4.42 -13.28 18.82
CA LYS A 76 -5.53 -12.54 18.21
C LYS A 76 -5.01 -11.51 17.21
N GLU A 77 -4.00 -10.73 17.59
CA GLU A 77 -3.39 -9.72 16.73
C GLU A 77 -2.55 -10.38 15.63
N TYR A 78 -1.85 -11.48 15.91
CA TYR A 78 -1.16 -12.26 14.88
C TYR A 78 -2.10 -12.64 13.72
N ARG A 79 -3.30 -13.17 14.03
CA ARG A 79 -4.30 -13.51 13.01
C ARG A 79 -4.80 -12.31 12.19
N ILE A 80 -4.95 -11.14 12.83
CA ILE A 80 -5.32 -9.91 12.11
C ILE A 80 -4.18 -9.50 11.16
N PHE A 81 -2.93 -9.64 11.59
CA PHE A 81 -1.77 -9.35 10.77
C PHE A 81 -1.71 -10.25 9.52
N GLU A 82 -1.91 -11.57 9.68
CA GLU A 82 -1.98 -12.51 8.55
C GLU A 82 -3.10 -12.14 7.56
N GLU A 83 -4.30 -11.80 8.06
CA GLU A 83 -5.41 -11.37 7.22
C GLU A 83 -5.08 -10.09 6.44
N MET A 84 -4.42 -9.13 7.08
CA MET A 84 -3.95 -7.90 6.42
C MET A 84 -2.89 -8.19 5.35
N GLN A 85 -1.93 -9.08 5.61
CA GLN A 85 -0.92 -9.49 4.63
C GLN A 85 -1.59 -10.10 3.39
N LEU A 86 -2.50 -11.07 3.57
CA LEU A 86 -3.22 -11.69 2.46
C LEU A 86 -4.07 -10.67 1.69
N SER A 87 -4.80 -9.81 2.40
CA SER A 87 -5.62 -8.75 1.80
C SER A 87 -4.77 -7.74 1.02
N SER A 88 -3.54 -7.49 1.45
CA SER A 88 -2.62 -6.58 0.76
C SER A 88 -2.12 -7.11 -0.59
N LEU A 89 -2.22 -8.42 -0.83
CA LEU A 89 -1.83 -9.02 -2.12
C LEU A 89 -2.97 -8.99 -3.13
N SER A 90 -4.20 -8.66 -2.71
CA SER A 90 -5.38 -8.62 -3.57
C SER A 90 -5.79 -7.19 -3.94
N ILE A 91 -6.35 -7.05 -5.14
CA ILE A 91 -7.09 -5.87 -5.58
C ILE A 91 -8.48 -6.30 -6.01
N LEU A 92 -9.48 -5.56 -5.52
CA LEU A 92 -10.87 -5.70 -5.96
C LEU A 92 -11.06 -4.97 -7.29
N LEU A 93 -11.26 -5.72 -8.36
CA LEU A 93 -11.58 -5.20 -9.68
C LEU A 93 -13.08 -5.22 -9.94
N HIS A 94 -13.57 -4.16 -10.57
CA HIS A 94 -14.92 -4.07 -11.07
C HIS A 94 -14.91 -4.00 -12.60
N CYS A 95 -15.60 -4.93 -13.26
CA CYS A 95 -15.69 -4.95 -14.72
C CYS A 95 -16.89 -4.11 -15.19
N ARG A 96 -16.65 -3.12 -16.05
CA ARG A 96 -17.71 -2.24 -16.59
C ARG A 96 -18.60 -2.88 -17.65
N GLN A 97 -18.28 -4.09 -18.12
CA GLN A 97 -19.09 -4.79 -19.13
C GLN A 97 -20.02 -5.84 -18.51
N CYS A 98 -19.53 -6.67 -17.59
CA CYS A 98 -20.37 -7.68 -16.93
C CYS A 98 -20.87 -7.24 -15.55
N GLU A 99 -20.46 -6.06 -15.09
CA GLU A 99 -20.83 -5.44 -13.81
C GLU A 99 -20.48 -6.27 -12.57
N GLN A 100 -19.66 -7.31 -12.75
CA GLN A 100 -19.19 -8.15 -11.66
C GLN A 100 -17.95 -7.55 -11.00
N THR A 101 -17.75 -7.95 -9.75
CA THR A 101 -16.60 -7.58 -8.94
C THR A 101 -15.83 -8.84 -8.56
N MET A 102 -14.50 -8.81 -8.66
CA MET A 102 -13.63 -9.96 -8.42
C MET A 102 -12.30 -9.53 -7.82
N ASN A 103 -11.62 -10.45 -7.14
CA ASN A 103 -10.26 -10.24 -6.63
C ASN A 103 -9.23 -10.72 -7.65
N VAL A 104 -8.17 -9.94 -7.84
CA VAL A 104 -6.98 -10.34 -8.62
C VAL A 104 -5.72 -10.06 -7.82
N ALA A 105 -4.62 -10.70 -8.21
CA ALA A 105 -3.32 -10.42 -7.65
C ALA A 105 -2.88 -8.97 -7.98
N ARG A 106 -2.39 -8.27 -6.96
CA ARG A 106 -2.02 -6.85 -7.04
C ARG A 106 -0.84 -6.62 -7.98
N ASP A 107 0.16 -7.48 -7.92
CA ASP A 107 1.35 -7.45 -8.77
C ASP A 107 0.98 -7.61 -10.25
N GLU A 108 0.18 -8.62 -10.59
CA GLU A 108 -0.32 -8.82 -11.96
C GLU A 108 -1.10 -7.59 -12.45
N TYR A 109 -1.93 -6.99 -11.60
CA TYR A 109 -2.65 -5.78 -11.96
C TYR A 109 -1.73 -4.56 -12.18
N GLN A 110 -0.66 -4.42 -11.39
CA GLN A 110 0.27 -3.30 -11.46
C GLN A 110 1.26 -3.41 -12.63
N GLU A 111 1.71 -4.62 -12.96
CA GLU A 111 2.62 -4.87 -14.08
C GLU A 111 1.93 -4.69 -15.45
N ASN A 112 0.62 -5.00 -15.51
CA ASN A 112 -0.13 -4.95 -16.75
C ASN A 112 -0.79 -3.58 -16.99
N LYS A 113 -0.40 -2.93 -18.11
CA LYS A 113 -1.06 -1.69 -18.57
C LYS A 113 -2.50 -1.90 -19.04
N VAL A 114 -2.82 -3.13 -19.44
CA VAL A 114 -4.13 -3.55 -19.93
C VAL A 114 -4.51 -4.83 -19.23
N VAL A 115 -5.68 -4.84 -18.62
CA VAL A 115 -6.26 -6.01 -17.96
C VAL A 115 -7.43 -6.53 -18.79
N ILE A 116 -7.57 -7.85 -18.84
CA ILE A 116 -8.74 -8.54 -19.40
C ILE A 116 -9.58 -9.00 -18.22
N CYS A 117 -10.91 -8.92 -18.33
CA CYS A 117 -11.81 -9.40 -17.28
C CYS A 117 -11.47 -10.86 -16.95
N PRO A 118 -11.12 -11.17 -15.69
CA PRO A 118 -10.78 -12.54 -15.27
C PRO A 118 -11.93 -13.53 -15.37
N LEU A 119 -13.18 -13.07 -15.49
CA LEU A 119 -14.34 -13.96 -15.54
C LEU A 119 -14.39 -14.70 -16.89
N PRO A 120 -14.55 -16.03 -16.90
CA PRO A 120 -14.47 -16.85 -18.13
C PRO A 120 -15.46 -16.44 -19.23
N THR A 121 -16.57 -15.81 -18.85
CA THR A 121 -17.65 -15.41 -19.74
C THR A 121 -17.50 -13.98 -20.28
N CYS A 122 -16.48 -13.23 -19.85
CA CYS A 122 -16.27 -11.84 -20.23
C CYS A 122 -14.89 -11.64 -20.85
N THR A 123 -14.85 -11.13 -22.07
CA THR A 123 -13.60 -10.81 -22.78
C THR A 123 -13.31 -9.31 -22.79
N TYR A 124 -13.98 -8.55 -21.91
CA TYR A 124 -13.78 -7.10 -21.82
C TYR A 124 -12.35 -6.82 -21.39
N ARG A 125 -11.71 -5.83 -22.02
CA ARG A 125 -10.35 -5.44 -21.69
C ARG A 125 -10.20 -3.92 -21.69
N TRP A 126 -9.46 -3.42 -20.72
CA TRP A 126 -9.35 -1.99 -20.48
C TRP A 126 -7.98 -1.63 -19.92
N CYS A 127 -7.61 -0.35 -20.05
CA CYS A 127 -6.37 0.15 -19.49
C CYS A 127 -6.49 0.35 -17.98
N THR A 128 -5.51 -0.13 -17.21
CA THR A 128 -5.48 0.00 -15.75
C THR A 128 -5.29 1.44 -15.28
N ALA A 129 -4.68 2.30 -16.11
CA ALA A 129 -4.46 3.71 -15.80
C ALA A 129 -5.67 4.62 -16.10
N CYS A 130 -6.23 4.57 -17.32
CA CYS A 130 -7.32 5.47 -17.74
C CYS A 130 -8.72 4.85 -17.68
N GLN A 131 -8.81 3.54 -17.42
CA GLN A 131 -10.06 2.78 -17.34
C GLN A 131 -10.90 2.79 -18.64
N GLN A 132 -10.27 3.08 -19.78
CA GLN A 132 -10.91 3.06 -21.10
C GLN A 132 -10.78 1.69 -21.78
N PRO A 133 -11.77 1.29 -22.61
CA PRO A 133 -11.69 0.06 -23.41
C PRO A 133 -10.48 0.07 -24.34
N VAL A 134 -9.81 -1.08 -24.48
CA VAL A 134 -8.68 -1.23 -25.41
C VAL A 134 -9.02 -2.25 -26.52
N PRO A 135 -9.12 -1.85 -27.79
CA PRO A 135 -9.43 -2.76 -28.90
C PRO A 135 -8.36 -3.84 -29.09
N LEU A 136 -8.77 -5.07 -29.44
CA LEU A 136 -7.84 -6.14 -29.83
C LEU A 136 -7.22 -5.83 -31.20
N GLY A 137 -5.90 -5.96 -31.33
CA GLY A 137 -5.17 -5.75 -32.59
C GLY A 137 -5.02 -4.28 -33.04
N GLY A 138 -5.33 -3.33 -32.16
CA GLY A 138 -5.07 -1.90 -32.39
C GLY A 138 -3.64 -1.49 -32.03
N PRO A 139 -3.23 -0.24 -32.35
CA PRO A 139 -1.98 0.33 -31.87
C PRO A 139 -1.93 0.34 -30.33
N ASP A 140 -0.72 0.35 -29.77
CA ASP A 140 -0.53 0.47 -28.33
C ASP A 140 -1.31 1.67 -27.79
N HIS A 141 -2.10 1.42 -26.74
CA HIS A 141 -2.87 2.47 -26.10
C HIS A 141 -1.92 3.49 -25.45
N ALA A 142 -1.84 4.68 -26.03
CA ALA A 142 -1.22 5.83 -25.39
C ALA A 142 -2.26 6.47 -24.46
N CYS A 143 -2.05 6.33 -23.14
CA CYS A 143 -2.82 7.11 -22.18
C CYS A 143 -2.46 8.58 -22.40
N ASP A 144 -3.40 9.37 -22.91
CA ASP A 144 -3.23 10.81 -23.04
C ASP A 144 -3.33 11.42 -21.63
N THR A 145 -2.22 11.40 -20.88
CA THR A 145 -2.13 11.96 -19.52
C THR A 145 -2.02 13.49 -19.52
N SER A 146 -2.42 14.16 -20.60
CA SER A 146 -2.48 15.62 -20.70
C SER A 146 -3.71 16.18 -19.96
N THR A 147 -3.85 15.84 -18.67
CA THR A 147 -4.90 16.38 -17.80
C THR A 147 -4.80 17.90 -17.66
N SER A 148 -3.62 18.51 -17.80
CA SER A 148 -3.48 19.97 -17.84
C SER A 148 -4.13 20.57 -19.09
N THR A 149 -3.88 20.01 -20.27
CA THR A 149 -4.42 20.54 -21.53
C THR A 149 -5.93 20.30 -21.65
N ASN A 150 -6.41 19.14 -21.18
CA ASN A 150 -7.83 18.82 -21.18
C ASN A 150 -8.60 19.72 -20.18
N LEU A 151 -8.08 19.90 -18.96
CA LEU A 151 -8.69 20.77 -17.95
C LEU A 151 -8.68 22.24 -18.39
N ASP A 152 -7.58 22.74 -18.95
CA ASP A 152 -7.49 24.12 -19.47
C ASP A 152 -8.48 24.37 -20.61
N ASN A 153 -8.65 23.39 -21.51
CA ASN A 153 -9.63 23.48 -22.59
C ASN A 153 -11.07 23.47 -22.04
N MET A 154 -11.38 22.60 -21.07
CA MET A 154 -12.70 22.54 -20.43
C MET A 154 -13.04 23.81 -19.64
N VAL A 155 -12.06 24.39 -18.95
CA VAL A 155 -12.20 25.67 -18.22
C VAL A 155 -12.55 26.79 -19.20
N ARG A 156 -11.91 26.80 -20.38
CA ARG A 156 -12.14 27.80 -21.41
C ARG A 156 -13.48 27.63 -22.13
N GLU A 157 -13.88 26.40 -22.47
CA GLU A 157 -15.14 26.12 -23.18
C GLU A 157 -16.38 26.33 -22.30
N ASN A 158 -16.31 25.96 -21.02
CA ASN A 158 -17.44 26.06 -20.10
C ASN A 158 -17.45 27.36 -19.27
N GLY A 159 -16.47 28.25 -19.47
CA GLY A 159 -16.35 29.51 -18.73
C GLY A 159 -16.09 29.33 -17.23
N TRP A 160 -15.52 28.19 -16.84
CA TRP A 160 -15.19 27.90 -15.44
C TRP A 160 -13.95 28.69 -15.01
N LYS A 161 -13.72 28.76 -13.70
CA LYS A 161 -12.53 29.37 -13.11
C LYS A 161 -11.86 28.37 -12.18
N PHE A 162 -10.54 28.40 -12.14
CA PHE A 162 -9.78 27.62 -11.16
C PHE A 162 -10.04 28.12 -9.74
N CYS A 163 -10.10 27.19 -8.79
CA CYS A 163 -10.22 27.52 -7.38
C CYS A 163 -8.98 28.29 -6.90
N PRO A 164 -9.13 29.44 -6.22
CA PRO A 164 -8.01 30.19 -5.68
C PRO A 164 -7.47 29.47 -4.44
N GLY A 165 -6.49 28.58 -4.60
CA GLY A 165 -5.92 27.85 -3.45
C GLY A 165 -4.88 26.77 -3.72
N LYS A 166 -4.36 26.63 -4.94
CA LYS A 166 -3.19 25.75 -5.19
C LYS A 166 -2.18 26.45 -6.11
N TYR A 167 -1.19 27.08 -5.48
CA TYR A 167 0.15 27.26 -6.04
C TYR A 167 1.06 26.25 -5.36
#